data_AF-A0A942P6Z9-F1
#
_entry.id   AF-A0A942P6Z9-F1
#
_cell.length_a   1.000
_cell.length_b   1.000
_cell.length_c   1.000
_cell.angle_alpha   90.00
_cell.angle_beta   90.00
_cell.angle_gamma   90.00
#
_symmetry.space_group_name_H-M   'P 1'
#
loop_
_entity.id
_entity.type
_entity.pdbx_description
1 polymer ?
#
loop_
_entity_poly.entity_id
_entity_poly.type
_entity_poly.pdbx_seq_one_letter_code
_entity_poly.pdbx_strand_id
1 'polypeptide(L)'
;MRKVNFFQIVVCCSTIVPAASFSQSDTSFISSIPQKDFLQLYAGSFSRSIDFCSTIKESQPPEIRYSPNSSAFCGFVLGYKKITLYGDVALPLFTKVNRTQSDVRAFTFFLSYFKSKWGITGFAGYNRGLLMRIENMNASYNSRTDIRMYHAGAHLYRIFNASKFSFIAANSQQMLQLKSAGSFILKATPSFRLIKTPESIIPFEKSKYHLTG
;
A
#
# COMPACT_ATOMS: atom_id res chain seq x y z
N MET A 1 -27.29 20.92 7.86
CA MET A 1 -25.93 20.56 7.37
C MET A 1 -24.90 21.06 8.37
N ARG A 2 -24.35 20.18 9.23
CA ARG A 2 -23.33 20.54 10.23
C ARG A 2 -21.94 20.28 9.62
N LYS A 3 -21.14 21.34 9.48
CA LYS A 3 -19.73 21.24 9.09
C LYS A 3 -18.97 20.58 10.24
N VAL A 4 -18.51 19.35 10.03
CA VAL A 4 -17.60 18.68 10.96
C VAL A 4 -16.20 19.21 10.69
N ASN A 5 -15.68 20.00 11.64
CA ASN A 5 -14.35 20.57 11.59
C ASN A 5 -13.29 19.47 11.72
N PHE A 6 -12.51 19.27 10.66
CA PHE A 6 -11.40 18.32 10.54
C PHE A 6 -10.32 18.48 11.63
N PHE A 7 -10.31 19.62 12.33
CA PHE A 7 -9.31 19.96 13.35
C PHE A 7 -9.49 19.24 14.70
N GLN A 8 -10.67 18.71 15.01
CA GLN A 8 -10.92 18.05 16.30
C GLN A 8 -10.48 16.59 16.36
N ILE A 9 -10.28 15.91 15.22
CA ILE A 9 -9.88 14.49 15.19
C ILE A 9 -8.38 14.32 15.50
N VAL A 10 -7.56 15.37 15.34
CA VAL A 10 -6.11 15.30 15.56
C VAL A 10 -5.73 15.40 17.05
N VAL A 11 -6.60 15.92 17.91
CA VAL A 11 -6.25 16.26 19.31
C VAL A 11 -6.45 15.09 20.29
N CYS A 12 -7.26 14.07 19.97
CA CYS A 12 -7.50 12.95 20.91
C CYS A 12 -6.47 11.80 20.85
N CYS A 13 -5.51 11.81 19.92
CA CYS A 13 -4.48 10.76 19.85
C CYS A 13 -3.18 11.07 20.64
N SER A 14 -3.12 12.18 21.37
CA SER A 14 -1.91 12.62 22.05
C SER A 14 -1.69 12.04 23.45
N THR A 15 -2.68 11.35 24.04
CA THR A 15 -2.63 10.92 25.46
C THR A 15 -2.28 9.45 25.70
N ILE A 16 -1.90 8.69 24.66
CA ILE A 16 -1.41 7.30 24.82
C ILE A 16 0.02 7.20 24.27
N VAL A 17 0.95 7.95 24.85
CA VAL A 17 2.38 7.64 24.73
C VAL A 17 2.81 7.00 26.03
N PRO A 18 2.77 5.66 26.17
CA PRO A 18 3.46 5.01 27.27
C PRO A 18 4.93 5.42 27.22
N ALA A 19 5.47 5.81 28.38
CA ALA A 19 6.86 6.17 28.57
C ALA A 19 7.76 5.24 27.75
N ALA A 20 8.45 5.81 26.77
CA ALA A 20 9.28 5.05 25.86
C ALA A 20 10.49 4.52 26.63
N SER A 21 10.36 3.32 27.21
CA SER A 21 11.53 2.56 27.66
C SER A 21 12.43 2.38 26.45
N PHE A 22 13.60 3.01 26.48
CA PHE A 22 14.62 2.81 25.46
C PHE A 22 14.96 1.32 25.45
N SER A 23 14.55 0.63 24.38
CA SER A 23 14.93 -0.76 24.20
C SER A 23 16.39 -0.80 23.83
N GLN A 24 17.23 -1.32 24.73
CA GLN A 24 18.62 -1.59 24.44
C GLN A 24 18.68 -2.81 23.51
N SER A 25 19.12 -2.59 22.27
CA SER A 25 19.38 -3.67 21.31
C SER A 25 20.72 -4.32 21.66
N ASP A 26 20.78 -5.64 21.56
CA ASP A 26 22.00 -6.40 21.80
C ASP A 26 22.98 -6.18 20.64
N THR A 27 24.09 -5.50 20.92
CA THR A 27 25.09 -5.14 19.91
C THR A 27 25.82 -6.34 19.33
N SER A 28 25.76 -7.50 19.99
CA SER A 28 26.30 -8.75 19.44
C SER A 28 25.42 -9.35 18.33
N PHE A 29 24.15 -8.92 18.25
CA PHE A 29 23.19 -9.33 17.23
C PHE A 29 22.90 -8.24 16.21
N ILE A 30 22.88 -6.97 16.63
CA ILE A 30 22.44 -5.84 15.82
C ILE A 30 23.49 -4.73 15.85
N SER A 31 23.94 -4.30 14.67
CA SER A 31 24.87 -3.17 14.52
C SER A 31 24.27 -2.06 13.66
N SER A 32 24.72 -0.82 13.87
CA SER A 32 24.33 0.33 13.05
C SER A 32 25.37 0.57 11.95
N ILE A 33 24.90 0.83 10.73
CA ILE A 33 25.79 1.27 9.65
C ILE A 33 26.17 2.74 9.90
N PRO A 34 27.45 3.14 9.70
CA PRO A 34 27.88 4.52 9.92
C PRO A 34 27.11 5.53 9.07
N GLN A 35 26.86 5.18 7.81
CA GLN A 35 26.07 5.98 6.87
C GLN A 35 24.60 5.58 6.96
N LYS A 36 23.78 6.45 7.56
CA LYS A 36 22.35 6.21 7.79
C LYS A 36 21.46 6.83 6.70
N ASP A 37 22.07 7.63 5.85
CA ASP A 37 21.40 8.35 4.78
C ASP A 37 21.71 7.64 3.47
N PHE A 38 20.67 7.27 2.74
CA PHE A 38 20.81 6.51 1.50
C PHE A 38 19.71 6.87 0.52
N LEU A 39 20.06 6.78 -0.76
CA LEU A 39 19.13 6.82 -1.88
C LEU A 39 19.25 5.50 -2.62
N GLN A 40 18.11 4.82 -2.82
CA GLN A 40 18.04 3.60 -3.59
C GLN A 40 16.94 3.72 -4.64
N LEU A 41 17.22 3.27 -5.86
CA LEU A 41 16.21 3.09 -6.89
C LEU A 41 15.78 1.62 -6.91
N TYR A 42 14.50 1.39 -7.17
CA TYR A 42 13.98 0.03 -7.32
C TYR A 42 12.86 -0.01 -8.36
N ALA A 43 12.58 -1.21 -8.84
CA ALA A 43 11.48 -1.49 -9.73
C ALA A 43 10.75 -2.75 -9.24
N GLY A 44 9.48 -2.84 -9.57
CA GLY A 44 8.63 -3.96 -9.15
C GLY A 44 7.36 -4.02 -9.97
N SER A 45 6.39 -4.79 -9.49
CA SER A 45 5.08 -4.94 -10.12
C SER A 45 3.95 -4.55 -9.17
N PHE A 46 2.92 -3.88 -9.68
CA PHE A 46 1.73 -3.59 -8.89
C PHE A 46 0.81 -4.82 -8.87
N SER A 47 0.50 -5.33 -7.67
CA SER A 47 -0.59 -6.28 -7.45
C SER A 47 -1.79 -5.59 -6.79
N ARG A 48 -2.34 -4.58 -7.48
CA ARG A 48 -3.49 -3.82 -6.99
C ARG A 48 -4.70 -4.16 -7.85
N SER A 49 -5.63 -4.94 -7.31
CA SER A 49 -6.94 -5.12 -7.91
C SER A 49 -8.07 -4.82 -6.93
N ILE A 50 -9.23 -4.53 -7.50
CA ILE A 50 -10.51 -4.53 -6.82
C ILE A 50 -11.33 -5.58 -7.52
N ASP A 51 -11.75 -6.58 -6.77
CA ASP A 51 -12.44 -7.74 -7.31
C ASP A 51 -13.86 -7.71 -6.74
N PHE A 52 -14.84 -7.69 -7.64
CA PHE A 52 -16.25 -7.72 -7.31
C PHE A 52 -16.78 -9.11 -7.65
N CYS A 53 -17.19 -9.83 -6.62
CA CYS A 53 -17.69 -11.19 -6.72
C CYS A 53 -19.21 -11.20 -6.63
N SER A 54 -19.84 -12.13 -7.36
CA SER A 54 -21.27 -12.39 -7.26
C SER A 54 -21.59 -13.13 -5.97
N THR A 55 -22.68 -12.73 -5.34
CA THR A 55 -23.25 -13.47 -4.20
C THR A 55 -24.22 -14.57 -4.66
N ILE A 56 -24.57 -14.60 -5.95
CA ILE A 56 -25.48 -15.59 -6.53
C ILE A 56 -24.74 -16.88 -6.88
N LYS A 57 -25.28 -18.03 -6.42
CA LYS A 57 -24.84 -19.37 -6.78
C LYS A 57 -25.32 -19.76 -8.19
N GLU A 58 -24.77 -19.13 -9.21
CA GLU A 58 -24.81 -19.66 -10.59
C GLU A 58 -23.59 -20.57 -10.82
N SER A 59 -23.64 -21.41 -11.86
CA SER A 59 -22.53 -22.32 -12.21
C SER A 59 -21.26 -21.58 -12.65
N GLN A 60 -21.38 -20.35 -13.17
CA GLN A 60 -20.27 -19.45 -13.49
C GLN A 60 -20.70 -17.98 -13.36
N PRO A 61 -20.76 -17.41 -12.15
CA PRO A 61 -21.09 -16.00 -12.01
C PRO A 61 -19.99 -15.12 -12.64
N PRO A 62 -20.36 -13.98 -13.26
CA PRO A 62 -19.36 -13.04 -13.74
C PRO A 62 -18.68 -12.34 -12.56
N GLU A 63 -17.35 -12.29 -12.57
CA GLU A 63 -16.58 -11.49 -11.64
C GLU A 63 -16.03 -10.25 -12.35
N ILE A 64 -16.04 -9.11 -11.67
CA ILE A 64 -15.51 -7.87 -12.23
C ILE A 64 -14.24 -7.47 -11.49
N ARG A 65 -13.14 -7.42 -12.23
CA ARG A 65 -11.83 -7.04 -11.73
C ARG A 65 -11.41 -5.69 -12.27
N TYR A 66 -11.13 -4.75 -11.37
CA TYR A 66 -10.49 -3.48 -11.71
C TYR A 66 -9.02 -3.51 -11.33
N SER A 67 -8.13 -3.16 -12.26
CA SER A 67 -6.70 -3.04 -11.97
C SER A 67 -6.07 -1.85 -12.70
N PRO A 68 -4.98 -1.25 -12.19
CA PRO A 68 -4.22 -0.26 -12.94
C PRO A 68 -3.72 -0.82 -14.28
N ASN A 69 -3.60 0.03 -15.31
CA ASN A 69 -2.98 -0.32 -16.58
C ASN A 69 -1.44 -0.30 -16.50
N SER A 70 -0.88 -0.94 -15.48
CA SER A 70 0.56 -1.07 -15.37
C SER A 70 0.91 -2.35 -14.64
N SER A 71 1.71 -3.19 -15.30
CA SER A 71 2.27 -4.39 -14.68
C SER A 71 3.55 -4.09 -13.91
N ALA A 72 4.19 -2.93 -14.13
CA ALA A 72 5.46 -2.57 -13.52
C ALA A 72 5.52 -1.13 -13.01
N PHE A 73 6.27 -0.90 -11.95
CA PHE A 73 6.54 0.43 -11.40
C PHE A 73 8.03 0.63 -11.19
N CYS A 74 8.44 1.89 -11.14
CA CYS A 74 9.74 2.28 -10.60
C CYS A 74 9.52 3.19 -9.39
N GLY A 75 10.48 3.19 -8.50
CA GLY A 75 10.41 4.00 -7.30
C GLY A 75 11.78 4.33 -6.74
N PHE A 76 11.76 5.15 -5.71
CA PHE A 76 12.92 5.53 -4.94
C PHE A 76 12.69 5.31 -3.45
N VAL A 77 13.77 5.05 -2.73
CA VAL A 77 13.82 5.00 -1.27
C VAL A 77 14.82 6.05 -0.81
N LEU A 78 14.37 6.97 0.03
CA LEU A 78 15.20 7.96 0.69
C LEU A 78 15.19 7.69 2.19
N GLY A 79 16.31 7.22 2.71
CA GLY A 79 16.52 7.09 4.15
C GLY A 79 17.17 8.34 4.71
N TYR A 80 16.61 8.89 5.79
CA TYR A 80 17.25 9.90 6.62
C TYR A 80 17.07 9.56 8.10
N LYS A 81 18.16 9.21 8.78
CA LYS A 81 18.17 8.76 10.19
C LYS A 81 17.23 7.56 10.46
N LYS A 82 16.03 7.81 11.01
CA LYS A 82 15.01 6.77 11.36
C LYS A 82 13.76 6.87 10.48
N ILE A 83 13.77 7.80 9.54
CA ILE A 83 12.67 8.08 8.64
C ILE A 83 13.08 7.54 7.28
N THR A 84 12.16 6.84 6.63
CA THR A 84 12.37 6.35 5.27
C THR A 84 11.17 6.73 4.43
N LEU A 85 11.42 7.46 3.34
CA LEU A 85 10.43 7.85 2.36
C LEU A 85 10.54 6.94 1.15
N TYR A 86 9.41 6.44 0.67
CA TYR A 86 9.28 5.67 -0.56
C TYR A 86 8.34 6.41 -1.50
N GLY A 87 8.67 6.43 -2.79
CA GLY A 87 7.80 6.96 -3.83
C GLY A 87 7.81 6.05 -5.04
N ASP A 88 6.62 5.64 -5.49
CA ASP A 88 6.42 4.72 -6.60
C ASP A 88 5.57 5.34 -7.69
N VAL A 89 5.99 5.17 -8.94
CA VAL A 89 5.23 5.58 -10.13
C VAL A 89 5.10 4.44 -11.12
N ALA A 90 3.92 4.29 -11.70
CA ALA A 90 3.66 3.34 -12.77
C ALA A 90 4.54 3.61 -13.99
N LEU A 91 5.20 2.57 -14.50
CA LEU A 91 5.99 2.70 -15.72
C LEU A 91 5.05 2.67 -16.93
N PRO A 92 5.08 3.71 -17.80
CA PRO A 92 4.19 3.79 -18.95
C PRO A 92 4.55 2.79 -20.06
N LEU A 93 5.73 2.15 -20.02
CA LEU A 93 6.20 1.17 -21.02
C LEU A 93 5.65 -0.25 -20.80
N PHE A 94 5.16 -0.55 -19.60
CA PHE A 94 4.73 -1.89 -19.19
C PHE A 94 3.22 -1.91 -18.95
N THR A 95 2.46 -1.57 -19.98
CA THR A 95 0.99 -1.52 -19.94
C THR A 95 0.39 -2.88 -20.31
N LYS A 96 -0.75 -3.23 -19.71
CA LYS A 96 -1.49 -4.47 -20.02
C LYS A 96 -2.31 -4.36 -21.31
N VAL A 97 -2.62 -3.13 -21.72
CA VAL A 97 -3.30 -2.79 -22.98
C VAL A 97 -2.52 -1.72 -23.75
N ASN A 98 -2.89 -1.48 -25.01
CA ASN A 98 -2.21 -0.51 -25.87
C ASN A 98 -2.19 0.90 -25.23
N ARG A 99 -1.06 1.59 -25.33
CA ARG A 99 -0.80 2.90 -24.70
C ARG A 99 -1.76 3.99 -25.17
N THR A 100 -2.23 3.91 -26.41
CA THR A 100 -3.22 4.84 -26.97
C THR A 100 -4.61 4.68 -26.35
N GLN A 101 -4.87 3.60 -25.62
CA GLN A 101 -6.19 3.26 -25.06
C GLN A 101 -6.34 3.63 -23.57
N SER A 102 -5.36 4.26 -22.92
CA SER A 102 -5.52 4.61 -21.51
C SER A 102 -4.65 5.78 -21.04
N ASP A 103 -5.28 6.77 -20.40
CA ASP A 103 -4.63 7.79 -19.57
C ASP A 103 -4.49 7.31 -18.10
N VAL A 104 -4.18 6.01 -17.94
CA VAL A 104 -4.14 5.38 -16.63
C VAL A 104 -2.81 5.62 -15.96
N ARG A 105 -2.82 6.28 -14.80
CA ARG A 105 -1.62 6.63 -14.03
C ARG A 105 -1.79 6.20 -12.58
N ALA A 106 -0.77 5.58 -12.00
CA ALA A 106 -0.76 5.22 -10.58
C ALA A 106 0.49 5.80 -9.92
N PHE A 107 0.30 6.37 -8.74
CA PHE A 107 1.37 6.91 -7.92
C PHE A 107 1.13 6.54 -6.45
N THR A 108 2.18 6.24 -5.67
CA THR A 108 2.06 5.98 -4.22
C THR A 108 3.26 6.47 -3.45
N PHE A 109 3.00 7.08 -2.30
CA PHE A 109 4.02 7.47 -1.33
C PHE A 109 3.88 6.61 -0.07
N PHE A 110 5.01 6.25 0.52
CA PHE A 110 5.07 5.66 1.86
C PHE A 110 6.04 6.46 2.73
N LEU A 111 5.65 6.70 3.97
CA LEU A 111 6.51 7.31 4.97
C LEU A 111 6.62 6.38 6.17
N SER A 112 7.83 5.87 6.38
CA SER A 112 8.14 4.89 7.41
C SER A 112 8.94 5.50 8.55
N TYR A 113 8.59 5.13 9.78
CA TYR A 113 9.36 5.41 10.98
C TYR A 113 9.41 4.16 11.85
N PHE A 114 10.63 3.70 12.16
CA PHE A 114 10.83 2.49 12.95
C PHE A 114 11.68 2.75 14.20
N LYS A 115 11.27 2.12 15.30
CA LYS A 115 12.07 1.88 16.51
C LYS A 115 12.23 0.36 16.68
N SER A 116 13.07 -0.07 17.61
CA SER A 116 13.37 -1.50 17.79
C SER A 116 12.11 -2.35 18.03
N LYS A 117 11.17 -1.86 18.87
CA LYS A 117 9.98 -2.62 19.28
C LYS A 117 8.71 -2.32 18.47
N TRP A 118 8.68 -1.24 17.71
CA TRP A 118 7.49 -0.84 16.98
C TRP A 118 7.85 0.03 15.78
N GLY A 119 6.94 0.10 14.81
CA GLY A 119 7.08 0.98 13.67
C GLY A 119 5.74 1.41 13.12
N ILE A 120 5.77 2.44 12.30
CA ILE A 120 4.63 2.91 11.54
C ILE A 120 5.07 3.21 10.11
N THR A 121 4.27 2.79 9.15
CA THR A 121 4.41 3.18 7.74
C THR A 121 3.09 3.74 7.26
N GLY A 122 3.01 5.06 7.13
CA GLY A 122 1.89 5.72 6.48
C GLY A 122 2.00 5.54 4.97
N PHE A 123 0.87 5.36 4.29
CA PHE A 123 0.82 5.28 2.83
C PHE A 123 -0.34 6.07 2.27
N ALA A 124 -0.13 6.65 1.09
CA ALA A 124 -1.15 7.33 0.31
C ALA A 124 -0.87 7.13 -1.17
N GLY A 125 -1.90 6.84 -1.93
CA GLY A 125 -1.77 6.63 -3.37
C GLY A 125 -3.02 7.02 -4.13
N TYR A 126 -2.79 7.27 -5.41
CA TYR A 126 -3.81 7.75 -6.33
C TYR A 126 -3.67 7.03 -7.66
N ASN A 127 -4.82 6.56 -8.17
CA ASN A 127 -4.94 6.00 -9.51
C ASN A 127 -5.93 6.84 -10.33
N ARG A 128 -5.44 7.34 -11.46
CA ARG A 128 -6.23 7.93 -12.53
C ARG A 128 -6.62 6.81 -13.48
N GLY A 129 -7.88 6.45 -13.57
CA GLY A 129 -8.40 5.38 -14.43
C GLY A 129 -8.04 3.97 -13.97
N LEU A 130 -8.84 2.99 -14.40
CA LEU A 130 -8.62 1.56 -14.16
C LEU A 130 -8.99 0.74 -15.41
N LEU A 131 -8.41 -0.44 -15.55
CA LEU A 131 -8.85 -1.46 -16.50
C LEU A 131 -9.87 -2.35 -15.81
N MET A 132 -11.05 -2.46 -16.41
CA MET A 132 -12.08 -3.40 -16.04
C MET A 132 -11.92 -4.68 -16.85
N ARG A 133 -11.89 -5.83 -16.19
CA ARG A 133 -11.96 -7.15 -16.80
C ARG A 133 -13.15 -7.88 -16.22
N ILE A 134 -13.93 -8.53 -17.08
CA ILE A 134 -14.98 -9.45 -16.65
C ILE A 134 -14.39 -10.85 -16.75
N GLU A 135 -14.21 -11.53 -15.63
CA GLU A 135 -13.76 -12.92 -15.63
C GLU A 135 -14.93 -13.82 -16.11
N ASN A 136 -14.60 -14.92 -16.80
CA ASN A 136 -15.54 -15.86 -17.43
C ASN A 136 -16.28 -15.36 -18.70
N MET A 137 -15.96 -14.16 -19.21
CA MET A 137 -16.30 -13.75 -20.58
C MET A 137 -15.02 -13.43 -21.38
N ASN A 138 -15.13 -13.27 -22.70
CA ASN A 138 -14.02 -12.90 -23.59
C ASN A 138 -13.04 -11.94 -22.89
N ALA A 139 -11.76 -12.32 -22.83
CA ALA A 139 -10.73 -11.72 -21.98
C ALA A 139 -10.29 -10.30 -22.41
N SER A 140 -11.21 -9.47 -22.88
CA SER A 140 -10.96 -8.08 -23.22
C SER A 140 -10.96 -7.21 -21.96
N TYR A 141 -9.95 -6.35 -21.88
CA TYR A 141 -9.90 -5.27 -20.90
C TYR A 141 -10.65 -4.06 -21.45
N ASN A 142 -11.61 -3.55 -20.69
CA ASN A 142 -12.28 -2.29 -20.96
C ASN A 142 -11.65 -1.17 -20.13
N SER A 143 -11.26 -0.09 -20.80
CA SER A 143 -10.63 1.06 -20.13
C SER A 143 -11.71 1.93 -19.47
N ARG A 144 -11.64 2.08 -18.15
CA ARG A 144 -12.49 2.96 -17.35
C ARG A 144 -11.68 4.18 -16.92
N THR A 145 -11.48 5.10 -17.86
CA THR A 145 -10.71 6.34 -17.66
C THR A 145 -11.45 7.38 -16.81
N ASP A 146 -12.74 7.17 -16.57
CA ASP A 146 -13.63 7.94 -15.69
C ASP A 146 -13.33 7.74 -14.21
N ILE A 147 -12.82 6.56 -13.83
CA ILE A 147 -12.59 6.21 -12.43
C ILE A 147 -11.39 6.98 -11.86
N ARG A 148 -11.54 7.48 -10.64
CA ARG A 148 -10.47 8.02 -9.80
C ARG A 148 -10.47 7.28 -8.48
N MET A 149 -9.35 6.67 -8.12
CA MET A 149 -9.22 5.96 -6.86
C MET A 149 -8.15 6.60 -6.00
N TYR A 150 -8.53 6.94 -4.77
CA TYR A 150 -7.63 7.34 -3.70
C TYR A 150 -7.58 6.23 -2.66
N HIS A 151 -6.41 5.91 -2.15
CA HIS A 151 -6.26 5.00 -1.03
C HIS A 151 -5.20 5.55 -0.08
N ALA A 152 -5.46 5.40 1.21
CA ALA A 152 -4.49 5.75 2.23
C ALA A 152 -4.71 4.93 3.48
N GLY A 153 -3.70 4.88 4.33
CA GLY A 153 -3.73 4.11 5.55
C GLY A 153 -2.39 4.13 6.25
N ALA A 154 -2.25 3.26 7.23
CA ALA A 154 -1.00 3.06 7.95
C ALA A 154 -0.79 1.60 8.28
N HIS A 155 0.43 1.12 8.14
CA HIS A 155 0.86 -0.14 8.74
C HIS A 155 1.42 0.15 10.12
N LEU A 156 0.88 -0.48 11.16
CA LEU A 156 1.34 -0.39 12.54
C LEU A 156 2.03 -1.70 12.89
N TYR A 157 3.25 -1.64 13.39
CA TYR A 157 4.07 -2.81 13.68
C TYR A 157 4.38 -2.92 15.17
N ARG A 158 4.30 -4.13 15.71
CA ARG A 158 4.85 -4.51 17.01
C ARG A 158 5.82 -5.69 16.83
N ILE A 159 7.04 -5.54 17.34
CA ILE A 159 8.13 -6.51 17.22
C ILE A 159 8.44 -7.06 18.61
N PHE A 160 8.32 -8.38 18.78
CA PHE A 160 8.39 -9.01 20.11
C PHE A 160 9.83 -9.31 20.55
N ASN A 161 10.72 -9.77 19.66
CA ASN A 161 12.13 -10.07 19.96
C ASN A 161 13.09 -8.95 19.51
N ALA A 162 12.72 -7.70 19.76
CA ALA A 162 13.44 -6.50 19.31
C ALA A 162 14.87 -6.31 19.86
N SER A 163 15.24 -7.09 20.88
CA SER A 163 16.60 -7.05 21.45
C SER A 163 17.60 -7.78 20.55
N LYS A 164 17.19 -8.90 19.94
CA LYS A 164 18.05 -9.74 19.08
C LYS A 164 17.70 -9.65 17.61
N PHE A 165 16.47 -9.28 17.25
CA PHE A 165 16.01 -9.15 15.86
C PHE A 165 15.77 -7.69 15.48
N SER A 166 16.31 -7.27 14.34
CA SER A 166 16.08 -5.94 13.77
C SER A 166 15.21 -6.00 12.50
N PHE A 167 13.98 -5.50 12.60
CA PHE A 167 13.12 -5.32 11.43
C PHE A 167 13.68 -4.30 10.43
N ILE A 168 14.40 -3.29 10.94
CA ILE A 168 15.04 -2.25 10.13
C ILE A 168 16.14 -2.89 9.28
N ALA A 169 16.95 -3.78 9.84
CA ALA A 169 18.03 -4.46 9.10
C ALA A 169 17.51 -5.33 7.94
N ALA A 170 16.27 -5.84 8.03
CA ALA A 170 15.66 -6.62 6.96
C ALA A 170 15.07 -5.75 5.82
N ASN A 171 14.79 -4.46 6.07
CA ASN A 171 14.02 -3.61 5.14
C ASN A 171 14.73 -2.30 4.76
N SER A 172 15.85 -1.96 5.41
CA SER A 172 16.62 -0.77 5.11
C SER A 172 18.12 -1.02 5.27
N GLN A 173 18.92 -0.20 4.60
CA GLN A 173 20.38 -0.25 4.65
C GLN A 173 20.95 0.53 5.85
N GLN A 174 20.18 0.72 6.92
CA GLN A 174 20.60 1.52 8.09
C GLN A 174 21.13 0.67 9.25
N MET A 175 20.77 -0.62 9.29
CA MET A 175 21.16 -1.54 10.35
C MET A 175 21.58 -2.88 9.76
N LEU A 176 22.46 -3.58 10.46
CA LEU A 176 22.92 -4.91 10.10
C LEU A 176 22.50 -5.91 11.18
N GLN A 177 21.99 -7.05 10.72
CA GLN A 177 21.75 -8.22 11.55
C GLN A 177 23.00 -9.10 11.50
N LEU A 178 23.80 -9.09 12.57
CA LEU A 178 25.07 -9.81 12.64
C LEU A 178 24.88 -11.32 12.86
N LYS A 179 23.82 -11.72 13.57
CA LYS A 179 23.49 -13.11 13.89
C LYS A 179 22.03 -13.40 13.59
N SER A 180 21.71 -14.61 13.15
CA SER A 180 20.32 -15.00 12.93
C SER A 180 19.53 -14.98 14.24
N ALA A 181 18.38 -14.32 14.22
CA ALA A 181 17.40 -14.31 15.31
C ALA A 181 16.01 -14.14 14.70
N GLY A 182 15.04 -14.94 15.16
CA GLY A 182 13.65 -14.80 14.74
C GLY A 182 12.88 -13.80 15.62
N SER A 183 11.79 -13.26 15.11
CA SER A 183 10.81 -12.53 15.91
C SER A 183 9.41 -12.76 15.37
N PHE A 184 8.43 -12.84 16.26
CA PHE A 184 7.05 -12.59 15.89
C PHE A 184 6.88 -11.08 15.62
N ILE A 185 6.06 -10.77 14.61
CA ILE A 185 5.71 -9.40 14.23
C ILE A 185 4.20 -9.34 14.09
N LEU A 186 3.57 -8.47 14.86
CA LEU A 186 2.16 -8.14 14.68
C LEU A 186 2.05 -6.90 13.79
N LYS A 187 1.26 -6.99 12.72
CA LYS A 187 0.98 -5.88 11.81
C LYS A 187 -0.52 -5.60 11.77
N ALA A 188 -0.93 -4.40 12.13
CA ALA A 188 -2.30 -3.91 11.91
C ALA A 188 -2.30 -2.88 10.77
N THR A 189 -3.33 -2.89 9.91
CA THR A 189 -3.42 -1.99 8.75
C THR A 189 -4.79 -1.34 8.65
N PRO A 190 -5.08 -0.30 9.45
CA PRO A 190 -6.21 0.58 9.14
C PRO A 190 -5.98 1.24 7.78
N SER A 191 -6.99 1.14 6.92
CA SER A 191 -6.94 1.75 5.58
C SER A 191 -8.32 2.18 5.13
N PHE A 192 -8.34 3.16 4.24
CA PHE A 192 -9.54 3.60 3.55
C PHE A 192 -9.27 3.71 2.06
N ARG A 193 -10.33 3.54 1.27
CA ARG A 193 -10.31 3.65 -0.18
C ARG A 193 -11.52 4.45 -0.61
N LEU A 194 -11.30 5.44 -1.47
CA LEU A 194 -12.32 6.27 -2.06
C LEU A 194 -12.28 6.10 -3.58
N ILE A 195 -13.39 5.63 -4.15
CA ILE A 195 -13.56 5.49 -5.59
C ILE A 195 -14.56 6.56 -6.03
N LYS A 196 -14.17 7.39 -6.99
CA LYS A 196 -15.03 8.40 -7.61
C LYS A 196 -15.20 8.06 -9.09
N THR A 197 -16.45 8.05 -9.54
CA THR A 197 -16.81 7.93 -10.95
C THR A 197 -18.16 8.61 -11.15
N PRO A 198 -18.39 9.29 -12.29
CA PRO A 198 -19.70 9.80 -12.66
C PRO A 198 -20.67 8.68 -13.09
N GLU A 199 -20.15 7.50 -13.43
CA GLU A 199 -20.92 6.35 -13.88
C GLU A 199 -21.00 5.28 -12.77
N SER A 200 -21.88 4.29 -12.95
CA SER A 200 -21.88 3.14 -12.05
C SER A 200 -20.54 2.40 -12.13
N ILE A 201 -20.02 1.98 -10.96
CA ILE A 201 -18.84 1.10 -10.91
C ILE A 201 -19.22 -0.21 -11.60
N ILE A 202 -20.27 -0.88 -11.14
CA ILE A 202 -20.81 -2.09 -11.75
C ILE A 202 -21.68 -1.72 -12.97
N PRO A 203 -21.37 -2.21 -14.19
CA PRO A 203 -22.21 -1.96 -15.37
C PRO A 203 -23.66 -2.41 -15.15
N PHE A 204 -24.63 -1.63 -15.65
CA PHE A 204 -26.06 -1.85 -15.40
C PHE A 204 -26.52 -3.27 -15.79
N GLU A 205 -26.05 -3.79 -16.93
CA GLU A 205 -26.33 -5.15 -17.43
C GLU A 205 -25.93 -6.27 -16.45
N LYS A 206 -25.01 -5.97 -15.52
CA LYS A 206 -24.45 -6.91 -14.55
C LYS A 206 -24.96 -6.64 -13.12
N SER A 207 -25.77 -5.60 -12.91
CA SER A 207 -26.36 -5.29 -11.60
C SER A 207 -27.20 -6.44 -11.02
N LYS A 208 -27.82 -7.24 -11.90
CA LYS A 208 -28.61 -8.44 -11.54
C LYS A 208 -27.83 -9.51 -10.79
N TYR A 209 -26.50 -9.49 -10.82
CA TYR A 209 -25.65 -10.48 -10.15
C TYR A 209 -25.30 -10.13 -8.69
N HIS A 210 -25.82 -9.02 -8.16
CA HIS A 210 -25.55 -8.57 -6.78
C HIS A 210 -24.05 -8.62 -6.42
N LEU A 211 -23.24 -7.98 -7.25
CA LEU A 211 -21.78 -7.97 -7.10
C LEU A 211 -21.37 -7.11 -5.89
N THR A 212 -20.51 -7.66 -5.04
CA THR A 212 -19.96 -6.98 -3.84
C THR A 212 -18.43 -7.05 -3.86
N GLY A 213 -17.76 -5.99 -3.38
CA GLY A 213 -16.29 -5.88 -3.39
C GLY A 213 -15.74 -5.10 -2.21
#